data_AF-A0A3M6ZAR1-F1
#
_entry.id   AF-A0A3M6ZAR1-F1
#
_cell.length_a   1.000
_cell.length_b   1.000
_cell.length_c   1.000
_cell.angle_alpha   90.00
_cell.angle_beta   90.00
_cell.angle_gamma   90.00
#
_symmetry.space_group_name_H-M   'P 1'
#
loop_
_entity.id
_entity.type
_entity.pdbx_description
1 polymer ?
#
loop_
_entity_poly.entity_id
_entity_poly.type
_entity_poly.pdbx_seq_one_letter_code
_entity_poly.pdbx_strand_id
1 'polypeptide(L)'
;MDSRARILIMTEGRFGEDLCYCMPIVNLKVIRNLSSLQLCRARRDGTYDMWARLNFDTYERMVLFYNTFVAMKHQDRREIPHENLLDHLELRCEGGEYEIFGGAIKHGELRHALRLFKDRSCGVVRLEASPLRGPMSDVPLWTAFITRYVGDPDWVFYESGGIVSLAAVRPRPYVFLSGYEPPHRGRDEYLLNFATSEDARQFVESWTGLCRQPSPYR
;
A
#
# COMPACT_ATOMS: atom_id res chain seq x y z
N MET A 1 9.23 26.43 0.99
CA MET A 1 8.53 25.49 0.10
C MET A 1 7.18 25.14 0.71
N ASP A 2 6.12 25.16 -0.10
CA ASP A 2 4.80 24.68 0.28
C ASP A 2 4.82 23.15 0.31
N SER A 3 4.71 22.56 1.49
CA SER A 3 4.67 21.10 1.67
C SER A 3 3.23 20.58 1.81
N ARG A 4 2.24 21.36 1.37
CA ARG A 4 0.83 20.98 1.41
C ARG A 4 0.48 20.14 0.20
N ALA A 5 -0.09 18.98 0.45
CA ALA A 5 -0.53 18.11 -0.60
C ALA A 5 -1.99 18.43 -0.99
N ARG A 6 -2.22 18.52 -2.29
CA ARG A 6 -3.53 18.81 -2.88
C ARG A 6 -3.78 17.86 -4.03
N ILE A 7 -5.05 17.52 -4.23
CA ILE A 7 -5.51 16.83 -5.41
C ILE A 7 -6.20 17.82 -6.34
N LEU A 8 -5.88 17.71 -7.63
CA LEU A 8 -6.45 18.47 -8.71
C LEU A 8 -7.17 17.51 -9.66
N ILE A 9 -8.44 17.78 -9.94
CA ILE A 9 -9.22 17.05 -10.95
C ILE A 9 -9.69 18.07 -11.98
N MET A 10 -9.39 17.80 -13.24
CA MET A 10 -9.84 18.58 -14.39
C MET A 10 -10.85 17.78 -15.19
N THR A 11 -11.92 18.41 -15.64
CA THR A 11 -12.95 17.80 -16.48
C THR A 11 -13.45 18.84 -17.48
N GLU A 12 -13.89 18.40 -18.65
CA GLU A 12 -14.66 19.27 -19.54
C GLU A 12 -16.07 19.47 -18.97
N GLY A 13 -16.52 20.72 -18.98
CA GLY A 13 -17.89 21.10 -18.72
C GLY A 13 -18.78 20.86 -19.93
N ARG A 14 -20.06 21.19 -19.78
CA ARG A 14 -21.07 20.90 -20.81
C ARG A 14 -20.88 21.72 -22.08
N PHE A 15 -20.14 22.83 -22.01
CA PHE A 15 -19.89 23.73 -23.12
C PHE A 15 -18.43 23.66 -23.59
N GLY A 16 -17.69 22.62 -23.19
CA GLY A 16 -16.28 22.42 -23.54
C GLY A 16 -15.32 23.30 -22.72
N GLU A 17 -15.78 23.88 -21.61
CA GLU A 17 -14.93 24.63 -20.71
C GLU A 17 -14.13 23.70 -19.78
N ASP A 18 -12.85 24.01 -19.52
CA ASP A 18 -12.05 23.27 -18.54
C ASP A 18 -12.50 23.64 -17.11
N LEU A 19 -13.13 22.69 -16.43
CA LEU A 19 -13.51 22.79 -15.03
C LEU A 19 -12.41 22.21 -14.16
N CYS A 20 -12.01 22.98 -13.15
CA CYS A 20 -10.89 22.65 -12.27
C CYS A 20 -11.36 22.55 -10.81
N TYR A 21 -11.19 21.37 -10.21
CA TYR A 21 -11.54 21.09 -8.83
C TYR A 21 -10.28 20.78 -8.02
N CYS A 22 -10.00 21.58 -7.00
CA CYS A 22 -8.81 21.43 -6.16
C CYS A 22 -9.22 21.25 -4.69
N MET A 23 -8.64 20.27 -4.01
CA MET A 23 -8.89 20.02 -2.58
C MET A 23 -7.59 19.66 -1.85
N PRO A 24 -7.36 20.18 -0.62
CA PRO A 24 -6.32 19.64 0.26
C PRO A 24 -6.61 18.18 0.61
N ILE A 25 -5.62 17.30 0.51
CA ILE A 25 -5.85 15.87 0.76
C ILE A 25 -6.14 15.56 2.24
N VAL A 26 -5.67 16.42 3.15
CA VAL A 26 -6.00 16.35 4.59
C VAL A 26 -7.49 16.52 4.89
N ASN A 27 -8.26 17.09 3.95
CA ASN A 27 -9.71 17.29 4.08
C ASN A 27 -10.54 16.17 3.43
N LEU A 28 -9.89 15.14 2.89
CA LEU A 28 -10.53 14.05 2.17
C LEU A 28 -10.20 12.72 2.82
N LYS A 29 -11.19 11.86 3.02
CA LYS A 29 -11.02 10.43 3.28
C LYS A 29 -11.02 9.68 1.95
N VAL A 30 -10.15 8.69 1.80
CA VAL A 30 -10.19 7.77 0.66
C VAL A 30 -10.83 6.45 1.08
N ILE A 31 -11.88 6.01 0.38
CA ILE A 31 -12.61 4.77 0.69
C ILE A 31 -12.58 3.89 -0.56
N ARG A 32 -12.20 2.62 -0.39
CA ARG A 32 -12.26 1.65 -1.48
C ARG A 32 -13.69 1.17 -1.69
N ASN A 33 -14.10 1.11 -2.95
CA ASN A 33 -15.31 0.44 -3.39
C ASN A 33 -15.03 -0.33 -4.68
N LEU A 34 -14.92 -1.65 -4.59
CA LEU A 34 -14.53 -2.54 -5.71
C LEU A 34 -13.18 -2.09 -6.33
N SER A 35 -13.18 -1.76 -7.62
CA SER A 35 -12.03 -1.23 -8.40
C SER A 35 -11.99 0.30 -8.45
N SER A 36 -12.68 0.97 -7.53
CA SER A 36 -12.73 2.42 -7.44
C SER A 36 -12.30 2.93 -6.07
N LEU A 37 -11.77 4.15 -6.04
CA LEU A 37 -11.53 4.91 -4.82
C LEU A 37 -12.47 6.11 -4.79
N GLN A 38 -13.24 6.22 -3.71
CA GLN A 38 -14.11 7.34 -3.42
C GLN A 38 -13.36 8.31 -2.51
N LEU A 39 -13.26 9.56 -2.95
CA LEU A 39 -12.69 10.64 -2.16
C LEU A 39 -13.84 11.42 -1.52
N CYS A 40 -13.88 11.41 -0.21
CA CYS A 40 -15.03 11.84 0.57
C CYS A 40 -14.66 12.97 1.54
N ARG A 41 -15.55 13.95 1.69
CA ARG A 41 -15.46 14.97 2.75
C ARG A 41 -16.23 14.49 3.96
N ALA A 42 -15.68 14.70 5.16
CA ALA A 42 -16.40 14.43 6.40
C ALA A 42 -17.43 15.55 6.67
N ARG A 43 -18.63 15.17 7.08
CA ARG A 43 -19.66 16.06 7.61
C ARG A 43 -19.61 16.10 9.13
N ARG A 44 -20.23 17.13 9.73
CA ARG A 44 -20.32 17.29 11.19
C ARG A 44 -21.13 16.20 11.89
N ASP A 45 -22.02 15.54 11.16
CA ASP A 45 -22.86 14.43 11.66
C ASP A 45 -22.16 13.07 11.57
N GLY A 46 -20.88 13.03 11.17
CA GLY A 46 -20.10 11.80 11.01
C GLY A 46 -20.28 11.09 9.68
N THR A 47 -21.15 11.58 8.79
CA THR A 47 -21.34 11.01 7.45
C THR A 47 -20.35 11.58 6.44
N TYR A 48 -20.33 10.99 5.25
CA TYR A 48 -19.38 11.34 4.18
C TYR A 48 -20.08 11.84 2.92
N ASP A 49 -19.58 12.94 2.37
CA ASP A 49 -19.94 13.44 1.04
C ASP A 49 -18.89 13.06 0.01
N MET A 50 -19.27 12.23 -0.97
CA MET A 50 -18.40 11.93 -2.10
C MET A 50 -18.09 13.22 -2.88
N TRP A 51 -16.81 13.57 -2.94
CA TRP A 51 -16.28 14.68 -3.72
C TRP A 51 -15.85 14.22 -5.11
N ALA A 52 -15.21 13.06 -5.19
CA ALA A 52 -14.81 12.44 -6.45
C ALA A 52 -14.82 10.93 -6.35
N ARG A 53 -14.93 10.26 -7.51
CA ARG A 53 -14.73 8.82 -7.66
C ARG A 53 -13.70 8.58 -8.75
N LEU A 54 -12.66 7.84 -8.43
CA LEU A 54 -11.61 7.45 -9.36
C LEU A 54 -11.78 5.97 -9.66
N ASN A 55 -12.01 5.63 -10.93
CA ASN A 55 -12.10 4.24 -11.39
C ASN A 55 -10.73 3.82 -11.90
N PHE A 56 -10.31 2.59 -11.59
CA PHE A 56 -9.02 2.07 -11.99
C PHE A 56 -9.19 0.79 -12.81
N ASP A 57 -8.48 0.72 -13.94
CA ASP A 57 -8.47 -0.48 -14.80
C ASP A 57 -7.75 -1.66 -14.15
N THR A 58 -6.84 -1.37 -13.22
CA THR A 58 -5.98 -2.36 -12.57
C THR A 58 -5.92 -2.10 -11.08
N TYR A 59 -5.94 -3.16 -10.28
CA TYR A 59 -5.76 -3.10 -8.84
C TYR A 59 -4.45 -2.41 -8.45
N GLU A 60 -3.36 -2.64 -9.18
CA GLU A 60 -2.05 -2.06 -8.88
C GLU A 60 -2.08 -0.53 -8.94
N ARG A 61 -2.69 0.05 -9.98
CA ARG A 61 -2.87 1.51 -10.07
C ARG A 61 -3.72 2.07 -8.94
N MET A 62 -4.77 1.35 -8.54
CA MET A 62 -5.64 1.74 -7.43
C MET A 62 -4.86 1.78 -6.11
N VAL A 63 -4.13 0.70 -5.79
CA VAL A 63 -3.30 0.62 -4.58
C VAL A 63 -2.19 1.66 -4.58
N LEU A 64 -1.54 1.90 -5.72
CA LEU A 64 -0.52 2.94 -5.82
C LEU A 64 -1.07 4.33 -5.56
N PHE A 65 -2.23 4.64 -6.12
CA PHE A 65 -2.91 5.90 -5.82
C PHE A 65 -3.23 6.00 -4.34
N TYR A 66 -3.84 4.97 -3.75
CA TYR A 66 -4.19 4.94 -2.32
C TYR A 66 -2.96 5.15 -1.43
N ASN A 67 -1.90 4.37 -1.63
CA ASN A 67 -0.70 4.47 -0.80
C ASN A 67 -0.01 5.83 -0.94
N THR A 68 0.02 6.38 -2.16
CA THR A 68 0.54 7.73 -2.41
C THR A 68 -0.30 8.78 -1.68
N PHE A 69 -1.63 8.66 -1.76
CA PHE A 69 -2.56 9.56 -1.09
C PHE A 69 -2.34 9.56 0.43
N VAL A 70 -2.30 8.38 1.06
CA VAL A 70 -2.08 8.22 2.51
C VAL A 70 -0.71 8.75 2.92
N ALA A 71 0.35 8.38 2.19
CA ALA A 71 1.71 8.86 2.49
C ALA A 71 1.83 10.38 2.38
N MET A 72 1.34 10.98 1.30
CA MET A 72 1.35 12.44 1.12
C MET A 72 0.53 13.14 2.21
N LYS A 73 -0.57 12.54 2.66
CA LYS A 73 -1.44 13.14 3.68
C LYS A 73 -0.77 13.23 5.03
N HIS A 74 -0.04 12.20 5.42
CA HIS A 74 0.72 12.19 6.68
C HIS A 74 2.04 12.97 6.59
N GLN A 75 2.51 13.30 5.38
CA GLN A 75 3.65 14.19 5.14
C GLN A 75 3.24 15.66 5.03
N ASP A 76 1.95 15.96 4.95
CA ASP A 76 1.44 17.33 5.00
C ASP A 76 1.69 17.92 6.40
N ARG A 77 2.07 19.20 6.47
CA ARG A 77 2.33 19.89 7.73
C ARG A 77 1.05 20.26 8.48
N ARG A 78 -0.11 20.20 7.82
CA ARG A 78 -1.40 20.46 8.43
C ARG A 78 -1.84 19.23 9.21
N GLU A 79 -2.40 19.48 10.38
CA GLU A 79 -3.11 18.44 11.11
C GLU A 79 -4.34 17.98 10.32
N ILE A 80 -4.62 16.68 10.39
CA ILE A 80 -5.84 16.10 9.85
C ILE A 80 -6.99 16.60 10.73
N PRO A 81 -7.99 17.34 10.17
CA PRO A 81 -8.93 18.12 10.99
C PRO A 81 -9.81 17.28 11.93
N HIS A 82 -10.02 16.00 11.62
CA HIS A 82 -10.91 15.13 12.38
C HIS A 82 -10.51 13.65 12.20
N GLU A 83 -10.71 12.82 13.21
CA GLU A 83 -10.37 11.38 13.17
C GLU A 83 -11.10 10.61 12.05
N ASN A 84 -12.36 10.93 11.78
CA ASN A 84 -13.11 10.46 10.60
C ASN A 84 -12.38 10.67 9.26
N LEU A 85 -11.44 11.60 9.17
CA LEU A 85 -10.65 11.79 7.96
C LEU A 85 -9.40 10.91 7.94
N LEU A 86 -9.08 10.12 8.97
CA LEU A 86 -7.96 9.19 8.91
C LEU A 86 -8.30 8.01 7.97
N ASP A 87 -7.29 7.53 7.23
CA ASP A 87 -7.43 6.45 6.25
C ASP A 87 -6.87 5.16 6.86
N HIS A 88 -7.73 4.38 7.52
CA HIS A 88 -7.32 3.21 8.28
C HIS A 88 -7.69 1.95 7.52
N LEU A 89 -6.70 1.32 6.89
CA LEU A 89 -6.82 -0.01 6.29
C LEU A 89 -7.96 -0.12 5.26
N GLU A 90 -8.26 0.96 4.53
CA GLU A 90 -9.43 1.07 3.64
C GLU A 90 -9.37 0.08 2.47
N LEU A 91 -8.18 -0.40 2.12
CA LEU A 91 -8.01 -1.46 1.13
C LEU A 91 -8.48 -2.83 1.61
N ARG A 92 -8.60 -3.04 2.93
CA ARG A 92 -9.03 -4.29 3.60
C ARG A 92 -10.55 -4.37 3.81
N CYS A 93 -11.32 -3.63 3.03
CA CYS A 93 -12.78 -3.68 3.06
C CYS A 93 -13.32 -5.08 2.67
N GLU A 94 -14.63 -5.27 2.81
CA GLU A 94 -15.28 -6.47 2.28
C GLU A 94 -15.01 -6.61 0.78
N GLY A 95 -14.58 -7.79 0.34
CA GLY A 95 -14.15 -8.04 -1.04
C GLY A 95 -12.80 -7.40 -1.43
N GLY A 96 -12.14 -6.71 -0.51
CA GLY A 96 -10.83 -6.08 -0.72
C GLY A 96 -9.64 -7.00 -0.42
N GLU A 97 -8.55 -6.42 0.04
CA GLU A 97 -7.33 -7.12 0.43
C GLU A 97 -7.51 -7.88 1.75
N TYR A 98 -6.84 -9.01 1.87
CA TYR A 98 -6.65 -9.68 3.16
C TYR A 98 -5.17 -9.96 3.41
N GLU A 99 -4.82 -9.90 4.68
CA GLU A 99 -3.46 -10.17 5.14
C GLU A 99 -3.23 -11.69 5.18
N ILE A 100 -2.19 -12.14 4.49
CA ILE A 100 -1.72 -13.52 4.51
C ILE A 100 -0.66 -13.69 5.60
N PHE A 101 0.20 -12.68 5.75
CA PHE A 101 1.28 -12.67 6.71
C PHE A 101 1.53 -11.24 7.21
N GLY A 102 1.88 -11.13 8.49
CA GLY A 102 2.36 -9.91 9.12
C GLY A 102 3.53 -10.23 10.05
N GLY A 103 4.64 -9.52 9.90
CA GLY A 103 5.84 -9.73 10.72
C GLY A 103 6.71 -8.48 10.81
N ALA A 104 7.67 -8.46 11.71
CA ALA A 104 8.54 -7.31 11.90
C ALA A 104 9.85 -7.46 11.10
N ILE A 105 10.24 -6.44 10.35
CA ILE A 105 11.55 -6.35 9.71
C ILE A 105 12.38 -5.20 10.29
N LYS A 106 13.70 -5.30 10.14
CA LYS A 106 14.70 -4.33 10.59
C LYS A 106 15.24 -3.56 9.38
N HIS A 107 15.42 -2.25 9.55
CA HIS A 107 16.18 -1.42 8.62
C HIS A 107 17.07 -0.49 9.45
N GLY A 108 18.34 -0.89 9.62
CA GLY A 108 19.21 -0.29 10.64
C GLY A 108 18.60 -0.42 12.03
N GLU A 109 18.49 0.70 12.75
CA GLU A 109 17.85 0.78 14.06
C GLU A 109 16.32 0.81 14.00
N LEU A 110 15.74 1.03 12.82
CA LEU A 110 14.29 1.11 12.65
C LEU A 110 13.66 -0.28 12.60
N ARG A 111 12.38 -0.33 12.99
CA ARG A 111 11.52 -1.50 12.87
C ARG A 111 10.33 -1.15 12.01
N HIS A 112 9.98 -2.05 11.10
CA HIS A 112 8.85 -1.90 10.19
C HIS A 112 7.93 -3.13 10.31
N ALA A 113 6.64 -2.90 10.18
CA ALA A 113 5.68 -3.97 9.93
C ALA A 113 5.74 -4.31 8.44
N LEU A 114 6.15 -5.53 8.10
CA LEU A 114 6.04 -6.09 6.76
C LEU A 114 4.75 -6.90 6.68
N ARG A 115 3.97 -6.68 5.64
CA ARG A 115 2.71 -7.39 5.39
C ARG A 115 2.67 -7.95 3.98
N LEU A 116 2.15 -9.17 3.85
CA LEU A 116 1.85 -9.81 2.59
C LEU A 116 0.33 -9.80 2.41
N PHE A 117 -0.15 -9.13 1.37
CA PHE A 117 -1.57 -9.04 1.04
C PHE A 117 -1.89 -9.79 -0.23
N LYS A 118 -3.12 -10.32 -0.28
CA LYS A 118 -3.76 -10.76 -1.52
C LYS A 118 -5.12 -10.11 -1.66
N ASP A 119 -5.40 -9.62 -2.87
CA ASP A 119 -6.69 -9.06 -3.18
C ASP A 119 -7.70 -10.17 -3.47
N ARG A 120 -8.90 -10.11 -2.85
CA ARG A 120 -9.94 -11.12 -3.07
C ARG A 120 -10.50 -11.07 -4.48
N SER A 121 -10.63 -9.87 -5.05
CA SER A 121 -11.31 -9.68 -6.33
C SER A 121 -10.46 -10.13 -7.51
N CYS A 122 -9.16 -9.80 -7.54
CA CYS A 122 -8.28 -10.10 -8.66
C CYS A 122 -7.17 -11.12 -8.36
N GLY A 123 -6.99 -11.51 -7.09
CA GLY A 123 -5.95 -12.45 -6.68
C GLY A 123 -4.52 -11.90 -6.70
N VAL A 124 -4.33 -10.62 -7.05
CA VAL A 124 -3.02 -9.97 -7.06
C VAL A 124 -2.42 -9.94 -5.65
N VAL A 125 -1.13 -10.20 -5.58
CA VAL A 125 -0.37 -10.29 -4.32
C VAL A 125 0.60 -9.12 -4.24
N ARG A 126 0.70 -8.50 -3.06
CA ARG A 126 1.67 -7.42 -2.82
C ARG A 126 2.30 -7.49 -1.44
N LEU A 127 3.51 -6.98 -1.35
CA LEU A 127 4.17 -6.64 -0.10
C LEU A 127 3.96 -5.17 0.23
N GLU A 128 3.90 -4.88 1.52
CA GLU A 128 3.88 -3.53 2.07
C GLU A 128 4.76 -3.47 3.31
N ALA A 129 5.53 -2.39 3.45
CA ALA A 129 6.14 -2.05 4.71
C ALA A 129 5.60 -0.72 5.23
N SER A 130 5.33 -0.67 6.53
CA SER A 130 5.01 0.56 7.27
C SER A 130 5.84 0.65 8.56
N PRO A 131 5.97 1.81 9.21
CA PRO A 131 6.58 1.89 10.54
C PRO A 131 5.90 0.90 11.51
N LEU A 132 6.69 0.19 12.33
CA LEU A 132 6.12 -0.81 13.24
C LEU A 132 5.28 -0.18 14.36
N ARG A 133 5.64 1.02 14.79
CA ARG A 133 5.04 1.72 15.94
C ARG A 133 4.99 3.22 15.69
N GLY A 134 4.17 3.90 16.49
CA GLY A 134 4.03 5.35 16.50
C GLY A 134 2.91 5.84 15.58
N PRO A 135 2.70 7.17 15.49
CA PRO A 135 1.55 7.76 14.80
C PRO A 135 1.48 7.48 13.29
N MET A 136 2.56 6.97 12.71
CA MET A 136 2.68 6.65 11.29
C MET A 136 2.58 5.14 11.01
N SER A 137 2.14 4.31 11.98
CA SER A 137 2.13 2.85 11.83
C SER A 137 1.32 2.31 10.66
N ASP A 138 0.34 3.08 10.20
CA ASP A 138 -0.54 2.75 9.07
C ASP A 138 -0.18 3.51 7.78
N VAL A 139 0.95 4.22 7.78
CA VAL A 139 1.45 4.96 6.61
C VAL A 139 2.43 4.09 5.83
N PRO A 140 2.20 3.83 4.54
CA PRO A 140 3.08 2.97 3.76
C PRO A 140 4.44 3.66 3.52
N LEU A 141 5.53 2.95 3.82
CA LEU A 141 6.89 3.33 3.42
C LEU A 141 7.16 2.92 1.98
N TRP A 142 6.79 1.69 1.64
CA TRP A 142 6.89 1.17 0.29
C TRP A 142 5.90 0.02 0.05
N THR A 143 5.59 -0.24 -1.21
CA THR A 143 4.85 -1.41 -1.64
C THR A 143 5.48 -2.04 -2.88
N ALA A 144 5.42 -3.37 -3.00
CA ALA A 144 5.93 -4.11 -4.14
C ALA A 144 4.89 -5.12 -4.61
N PHE A 145 4.53 -5.09 -5.89
CA PHE A 145 3.60 -6.06 -6.47
C PHE A 145 4.36 -7.30 -6.93
N ILE A 146 3.78 -8.47 -6.66
CA ILE A 146 4.33 -9.75 -7.09
C ILE A 146 3.48 -10.20 -8.27
N THR A 147 4.05 -10.14 -9.47
CA THR A 147 3.31 -10.39 -10.72
C THR A 147 3.67 -11.75 -11.32
N ARG A 148 4.95 -11.95 -11.63
CA ARG A 148 5.42 -13.15 -12.36
C ARG A 148 5.57 -14.40 -11.50
N TYR A 149 5.87 -14.21 -10.21
CA TYR A 149 6.35 -15.30 -9.35
C TYR A 149 5.28 -15.83 -8.39
N VAL A 150 4.01 -15.41 -8.49
CA VAL A 150 2.92 -15.75 -7.55
C VAL A 150 2.65 -17.27 -7.41
N GLY A 151 3.23 -18.12 -8.26
CA GLY A 151 3.17 -19.57 -8.15
C GLY A 151 4.54 -20.27 -8.02
N ASP A 152 5.62 -19.51 -7.82
CA ASP A 152 6.97 -20.03 -7.67
C ASP A 152 7.34 -20.07 -6.17
N PRO A 153 7.28 -21.25 -5.52
CA PRO A 153 7.58 -21.36 -4.09
C PRO A 153 9.04 -21.03 -3.77
N ASP A 154 9.96 -21.17 -4.75
CA ASP A 154 11.40 -20.96 -4.56
C ASP A 154 11.80 -19.50 -4.80
N TRP A 155 10.86 -18.63 -5.20
CA TRP A 155 11.08 -17.19 -5.38
C TRP A 155 11.50 -16.49 -4.08
N VAL A 156 10.98 -16.99 -2.95
CA VAL A 156 11.33 -16.53 -1.61
C VAL A 156 12.36 -17.49 -1.02
N PHE A 157 13.57 -16.99 -0.77
CA PHE A 157 14.64 -17.81 -0.22
C PHE A 157 15.01 -17.38 1.19
N TYR A 158 14.88 -18.29 2.16
CA TYR A 158 15.40 -18.09 3.51
C TYR A 158 16.91 -18.34 3.51
N GLU A 159 17.71 -17.30 3.74
CA GLU A 159 19.17 -17.41 3.81
C GLU A 159 19.58 -17.94 5.19
N SER A 160 19.74 -17.04 6.16
CA SER A 160 20.05 -17.37 7.56
C SER A 160 19.84 -16.14 8.45
N GLY A 161 19.81 -16.32 9.78
CA GLY A 161 19.77 -15.20 10.72
C GLY A 161 18.51 -14.32 10.63
N GLY A 162 17.41 -14.82 10.06
CA GLY A 162 16.21 -14.05 9.79
C GLY A 162 16.22 -13.27 8.48
N ILE A 163 17.23 -13.46 7.62
CA ILE A 163 17.29 -12.83 6.30
C ILE A 163 16.53 -13.70 5.28
N VAL A 164 15.64 -13.06 4.54
CA VAL A 164 14.95 -13.63 3.38
C VAL A 164 15.28 -12.80 2.15
N SER A 165 15.68 -13.43 1.06
CA SER A 165 15.91 -12.78 -0.23
C SER A 165 14.75 -13.00 -1.20
N LEU A 166 14.44 -11.96 -1.96
CA LEU A 166 13.41 -11.93 -2.99
C LEU A 166 14.08 -11.64 -4.33
N ALA A 167 14.09 -12.62 -5.24
CA ALA A 167 14.78 -12.48 -6.52
C ALA A 167 13.94 -11.68 -7.53
N ALA A 168 14.57 -10.84 -8.36
CA ALA A 168 13.95 -10.24 -9.54
C ALA A 168 12.58 -9.55 -9.29
N VAL A 169 12.42 -8.81 -8.19
CA VAL A 169 11.18 -8.09 -7.87
C VAL A 169 10.92 -7.04 -8.95
N ARG A 170 9.91 -7.28 -9.80
CA ARG A 170 9.54 -6.39 -10.91
C ARG A 170 8.02 -6.18 -10.97
N PRO A 171 7.55 -4.92 -11.03
CA PRO A 171 8.33 -3.68 -10.97
C PRO A 171 9.04 -3.50 -9.61
N ARG A 172 10.03 -2.60 -9.56
CA ARG A 172 10.71 -2.25 -8.31
C ARG A 172 9.69 -1.76 -7.26
N PRO A 173 9.96 -1.93 -5.96
CA PRO A 173 9.12 -1.38 -4.92
C PRO A 173 8.90 0.12 -5.13
N TYR A 174 7.65 0.55 -5.00
CA TYR A 174 7.26 1.95 -5.00
C TYR A 174 7.47 2.48 -3.60
N VAL A 175 8.35 3.48 -3.47
CA VAL A 175 8.73 4.07 -2.19
C VAL A 175 8.05 5.42 -2.04
N PHE A 176 7.42 5.66 -0.89
CA PHE A 176 6.64 6.86 -0.61
C PHE A 176 7.33 7.84 0.36
N LEU A 177 8.45 7.42 0.97
CA LEU A 177 9.27 8.26 1.84
C LEU A 177 10.56 8.67 1.12
N SER A 178 10.77 9.97 0.97
CA SER A 178 11.99 10.50 0.34
C SER A 178 13.25 10.05 1.08
N GLY A 179 14.24 9.55 0.34
CA GLY A 179 15.52 9.06 0.88
C GLY A 179 15.45 7.68 1.52
N TYR A 180 14.28 7.03 1.53
CA TYR A 180 14.18 5.63 1.91
C TYR A 180 14.54 4.72 0.73
N GLU A 181 15.32 3.68 0.99
CA GLU A 181 15.62 2.64 0.01
C GLU A 181 15.43 1.27 0.66
N PRO A 182 14.52 0.42 0.16
CA PRO A 182 14.39 -0.94 0.65
C PRO A 182 15.73 -1.69 0.50
N PRO A 183 16.20 -2.43 1.51
CA PRO A 183 17.46 -3.14 1.41
C PRO A 183 17.48 -4.06 0.19
N HIS A 184 18.54 -3.96 -0.61
CA HIS A 184 18.70 -4.76 -1.82
C HIS A 184 20.16 -5.18 -2.02
N ARG A 185 20.35 -6.30 -2.70
CA ARG A 185 21.63 -6.80 -3.19
C ARG A 185 21.64 -6.66 -4.71
N GLY A 186 22.66 -6.02 -5.27
CA GLY A 186 22.68 -5.78 -6.71
C GLY A 186 21.48 -4.95 -7.19
N ARG A 187 20.88 -5.31 -8.34
CA ARG A 187 19.89 -4.44 -9.02
C ARG A 187 18.43 -4.73 -8.69
N ASP A 188 18.07 -6.01 -8.51
CA ASP A 188 16.67 -6.47 -8.45
C ASP A 188 16.43 -7.54 -7.35
N GLU A 189 17.43 -7.85 -6.52
CA GLU A 189 17.29 -8.78 -5.39
C GLU A 189 17.06 -7.97 -4.11
N TYR A 190 15.91 -8.15 -3.46
CA TYR A 190 15.55 -7.41 -2.25
C TYR A 190 15.74 -8.28 -1.02
N LEU A 191 16.20 -7.67 0.07
CA LEU A 191 16.50 -8.36 1.32
C LEU A 191 15.51 -7.94 2.41
N LEU A 192 14.81 -8.92 2.98
CA LEU A 192 13.96 -8.75 4.13
C LEU A 192 14.71 -9.26 5.37
N ASN A 193 15.18 -8.35 6.21
CA ASN A 193 15.85 -8.69 7.46
C ASN A 193 14.82 -8.74 8.59
N PHE A 194 14.32 -9.93 8.94
CA PHE A 194 13.31 -10.08 9.97
C PHE A 194 13.85 -9.82 11.39
N ALA A 195 12.94 -9.41 12.27
CA ALA A 195 13.25 -9.18 13.68
C ALA A 195 13.66 -10.49 14.36
N THR A 196 12.99 -11.59 14.02
CA THR A 196 13.25 -12.94 14.51
C THR A 196 13.44 -13.90 13.32
N SER A 197 14.16 -14.99 13.52
CA SER A 197 14.23 -16.06 12.53
C SER A 197 12.90 -16.81 12.36
N GLU A 198 12.03 -16.72 13.35
CA GLU A 198 10.72 -17.37 13.34
C GLU A 198 9.79 -16.66 12.36
N ASP A 199 9.69 -15.32 12.43
CA ASP A 199 8.92 -14.51 11.48
C ASP A 199 9.39 -14.76 10.04
N ALA A 200 10.71 -14.89 9.83
CA ALA A 200 11.28 -15.20 8.52
C ALA A 200 10.83 -16.57 7.97
N ARG A 201 10.84 -17.61 8.82
CA ARG A 201 10.36 -18.95 8.44
C ARG A 201 8.87 -18.93 8.15
N GLN A 202 8.08 -18.31 9.02
CA GLN A 202 6.63 -18.16 8.84
C GLN A 202 6.29 -17.39 7.54
N PHE A 203 7.10 -16.40 7.17
CA PHE A 203 6.95 -15.71 5.88
C PHE A 203 7.15 -16.65 4.69
N VAL A 204 8.22 -17.45 4.69
CA VAL A 204 8.50 -18.43 3.62
C VAL A 204 7.42 -19.52 3.56
N GLU A 205 6.95 -19.99 4.72
CA GLU A 205 5.85 -20.95 4.81
C GLU A 205 4.54 -20.36 4.27
N SER A 206 4.23 -19.11 4.63
CA SER A 206 3.05 -18.39 4.15
C SER A 206 3.10 -18.20 2.63
N TRP A 207 4.27 -17.87 2.09
CA TRP A 207 4.51 -17.77 0.64
C TRP A 207 4.31 -19.12 -0.07
N THR A 208 4.90 -20.18 0.48
CA THR A 208 4.78 -21.54 -0.07
C THR A 208 3.32 -22.01 -0.05
N GLY A 209 2.60 -21.73 1.04
CA GLY A 209 1.18 -22.02 1.18
C GLY A 209 0.33 -21.26 0.17
N LEU A 210 0.65 -19.99 -0.07
CA LEU A 210 0.00 -19.15 -1.08
C LEU A 210 0.19 -19.72 -2.49
N CYS A 211 1.40 -20.16 -2.85
CA CYS A 211 1.69 -20.76 -4.17
C CYS A 211 0.89 -22.05 -4.43
N ARG A 212 0.54 -22.79 -3.37
CA ARG A 212 -0.23 -24.04 -3.45
C ARG A 212 -1.73 -23.81 -3.57
N GLN A 213 -2.23 -22.60 -3.34
CA GLN A 213 -3.65 -22.31 -3.53
C GLN A 213 -3.97 -22.30 -5.03
N PRO A 214 -4.98 -23.08 -5.48
CA PRO A 214 -5.43 -22.97 -6.86
C PRO A 214 -5.87 -21.52 -7.13
N SER A 215 -5.38 -20.94 -8.22
CA SER A 215 -5.89 -19.66 -8.69
C SER A 215 -7.38 -19.86 -9.02
N PRO A 216 -8.30 -19.07 -8.43
CA PRO A 216 -9.72 -19.16 -8.78
C PRO A 216 -10.01 -18.72 -10.23
N TYR A 217 -8.99 -18.33 -10.99
CA TYR A 217 -9.07 -17.83 -12.36
C TYR A 217 -8.20 -18.63 -13.36
N ARG A 218 -7.97 -19.93 -13.12
CA ARG A 218 -7.48 -20.85 -14.16
C ARG A 218 -8.60 -21.65 -14.79
#